data_AF-A0AAE6R9T9-F1
#
_entry.id   AF-A0AAE6R9T9-F1
#
_cell.length_a   1.000
_cell.length_b   1.000
_cell.length_c   1.000
_cell.angle_alpha   90.00
_cell.angle_beta   90.00
_cell.angle_gamma   90.00
#
_symmetry.space_group_name_H-M   'P 1'
#
loop_
_entity.id
_entity.type
_entity.pdbx_description
1 polymer ?
#
loop_
_entity_poly.entity_id
_entity_poly.type
_entity_poly.pdbx_seq_one_letter_code
_entity_poly.pdbx_strand_id
1 'polypeptide(L)'
;MFDNKHKTRHLTLAALLVLASVHGTAWADQYEDAAKKWLGSEFKPSTLTPEQQMAEMKWFIKAAEPFRGMKINVVSETITTHEYESKVLAKAFSEITGIQLTHDLLQEGDVVEKLQTQMQSDKNIYDGWVNDSDLIGTHFRYGKVESITDLMANEGKDYTSPTLDLKDFIGISFTTAPDGKVYQLPDQQFANLYWFRADWFERPDLKARFKEKYGYELGVPVNWSGL
;
A
#
# COMPACT_ATOMS: atom_id res chain seq x y z
N MET A 1 24.36 33.57 56.09
CA MET A 1 24.69 33.01 54.75
C MET A 1 23.59 32.02 54.41
N PHE A 2 22.49 32.49 53.81
CA PHE A 2 21.30 31.66 53.55
C PHE A 2 21.46 30.93 52.20
N ASP A 3 21.30 29.61 52.26
CA ASP A 3 21.56 28.64 51.21
C ASP A 3 20.52 28.75 50.07
N ASN A 4 20.97 29.07 48.86
CA ASN A 4 20.15 29.42 47.69
C ASN A 4 19.86 28.20 46.79
N LYS A 5 19.88 26.98 47.34
CA LYS A 5 19.80 25.72 46.57
C LYS A 5 18.41 25.39 46.00
N HIS A 6 17.35 26.01 46.50
CA HIS A 6 15.99 25.73 46.02
C HIS A 6 15.63 26.45 44.70
N LYS A 7 16.20 27.64 44.42
CA LYS A 7 15.93 28.36 43.17
C LYS A 7 16.51 27.64 41.95
N THR A 8 17.70 27.06 42.07
CA THR A 8 18.40 26.38 40.96
C THR A 8 17.71 25.09 40.50
N ARG A 9 17.03 24.39 41.40
CA ARG A 9 16.25 23.17 41.11
C ARG A 9 14.94 23.44 40.37
N HIS A 10 14.27 24.56 40.64
CA HIS A 10 13.06 24.95 39.90
C HIS A 10 13.38 25.50 38.50
N LEU A 11 14.51 26.20 38.34
CA LEU A 11 14.99 26.70 37.04
C LEU A 11 15.41 25.59 36.08
N THR A 12 16.02 24.50 36.58
CA THR A 12 16.41 23.34 35.76
C THR A 12 15.21 22.51 35.30
N LEU A 13 14.19 22.34 36.14
CA LEU A 13 12.96 21.62 35.76
C LEU A 13 12.10 22.42 34.76
N ALA A 14 12.02 23.74 34.91
CA ALA A 14 11.32 24.61 33.97
C ALA A 14 12.04 24.68 32.60
N ALA A 15 13.37 24.71 32.58
CA ALA A 15 14.14 24.68 31.33
C ALA A 15 13.97 23.36 30.56
N LEU A 16 13.89 22.22 31.26
CA LEU A 16 13.64 20.90 30.66
C LEU A 16 12.22 20.79 30.07
N LEU A 17 11.20 21.34 30.73
CA LEU A 17 9.82 21.38 30.22
C LEU A 17 9.69 22.30 29.00
N VAL A 18 10.35 23.46 29.01
CA VAL A 18 10.36 24.37 27.85
C VAL A 18 11.11 23.73 26.67
N LEU A 19 12.28 23.12 26.89
CA LEU A 19 13.01 22.41 25.83
C LEU A 19 12.21 21.25 25.23
N ALA A 20 11.55 20.44 26.06
CA ALA A 20 10.69 19.35 25.56
C ALA A 20 9.49 19.88 24.76
N SER A 21 8.87 20.99 25.19
CA SER A 21 7.75 21.60 24.48
C SER A 21 8.15 22.21 23.12
N VAL A 22 9.33 22.85 23.03
CA VAL A 22 9.81 23.47 21.79
C VAL A 22 10.24 22.41 20.75
N HIS A 23 10.80 21.29 21.19
CA HIS A 23 11.13 20.18 20.29
C HIS A 23 9.88 19.46 19.77
N GLY A 24 8.83 19.32 20.61
CA GLY A 24 7.56 18.72 20.20
C GLY A 24 6.81 19.54 19.14
N THR A 25 6.78 20.87 19.26
CA THR A 25 6.11 21.74 18.27
C THR A 25 6.84 21.76 16.93
N ALA A 26 8.17 21.86 16.94
CA ALA A 26 8.97 21.87 15.71
C ALA A 26 8.84 20.55 14.92
N TRP A 27 8.63 19.42 15.61
CA TRP A 27 8.41 18.14 14.96
C TRP A 27 7.01 18.00 14.36
N ALA A 28 5.99 18.54 14.99
CA ALA A 28 4.66 18.56 14.40
C ALA A 28 4.63 19.39 13.10
N ASP A 29 5.32 20.54 13.10
CA ASP A 29 5.36 21.45 11.96
C ASP A 29 6.02 20.81 10.72
N GLN A 30 7.13 20.05 10.87
CA GLN A 30 7.79 19.39 9.72
C GLN A 30 6.90 18.35 9.02
N TYR A 31 6.14 17.55 9.77
CA TYR A 31 5.29 16.50 9.20
C TYR A 31 4.07 17.09 8.49
N GLU A 32 3.49 18.15 9.07
CA GLU A 32 2.41 18.90 8.41
C GLU A 32 2.88 19.60 7.14
N ASP A 33 4.10 20.15 7.12
CA ASP A 33 4.65 20.78 5.92
C ASP A 33 4.98 19.76 4.82
N ALA A 34 5.49 18.58 5.19
CA ALA A 34 5.61 17.46 4.28
C ALA A 34 4.25 17.07 3.68
N ALA A 35 3.22 16.91 4.52
CA ALA A 35 1.87 16.61 4.06
C ALA A 35 1.35 17.67 3.07
N LYS A 36 1.47 18.96 3.38
CA LYS A 36 1.04 20.05 2.48
C LYS A 36 1.77 19.98 1.13
N LYS A 37 3.07 19.70 1.13
CA LYS A 37 3.86 19.53 -0.10
C LYS A 37 3.31 18.39 -0.96
N TRP A 38 3.11 17.20 -0.37
CA TRP A 38 2.61 16.02 -1.10
C TRP A 38 1.17 16.20 -1.61
N LEU A 39 0.29 16.82 -0.82
CA LEU A 39 -1.06 17.21 -1.24
C LEU A 39 -1.04 18.23 -2.38
N GLY A 40 -0.07 19.15 -2.37
CA GLY A 40 0.10 20.16 -3.40
C GLY A 40 0.53 19.60 -4.75
N SER A 41 1.37 18.57 -4.76
CA SER A 41 2.04 18.06 -5.97
C SER A 41 1.56 16.70 -6.46
N GLU A 42 1.39 15.72 -5.58
CA GLU A 42 1.36 14.30 -5.95
C GLU A 42 -0.03 13.67 -5.77
N PHE A 43 -0.73 13.98 -4.68
CA PHE A 43 -1.99 13.31 -4.32
C PHE A 43 -3.20 13.90 -5.07
N LYS A 44 -3.12 13.87 -6.41
CA LYS A 44 -4.12 14.39 -7.34
C LYS A 44 -4.29 13.45 -8.55
N PRO A 45 -5.51 13.26 -9.07
CA PRO A 45 -6.77 13.82 -8.58
C PRO A 45 -7.25 13.14 -7.29
N SER A 46 -8.13 13.79 -6.54
CA SER A 46 -8.72 13.24 -5.31
C SER A 46 -10.21 13.51 -5.25
N THR A 47 -10.95 12.58 -4.65
CA THR A 47 -12.39 12.70 -4.35
C THR A 47 -12.65 13.55 -3.10
N LEU A 48 -11.64 13.75 -2.26
CA LEU A 48 -11.71 14.53 -1.04
C LEU A 48 -11.47 16.02 -1.32
N THR A 49 -12.14 16.91 -0.58
CA THR A 49 -11.80 18.34 -0.59
C THR A 49 -10.41 18.58 0.00
N PRO A 50 -9.74 19.71 -0.30
CA PRO A 50 -8.43 20.02 0.29
C PRO A 50 -8.43 19.94 1.83
N GLU A 51 -9.51 20.37 2.48
CA GLU A 51 -9.66 20.32 3.94
C GLU A 51 -9.75 18.88 4.45
N GLN A 52 -10.50 18.02 3.74
CA GLN A 52 -10.63 16.60 4.07
C GLN A 52 -9.30 15.86 3.88
N GLN A 53 -8.57 16.13 2.79
CA GLN A 53 -7.25 15.55 2.57
C GLN A 53 -6.27 15.96 3.69
N MET A 54 -6.28 17.24 4.09
CA MET A 54 -5.42 17.70 5.18
C MET A 54 -5.82 17.08 6.52
N ALA A 55 -7.12 16.88 6.77
CA ALA A 55 -7.59 16.19 7.97
C ALA A 55 -7.13 14.73 8.02
N GLU A 56 -7.16 14.04 6.89
CA GLU A 56 -6.64 12.67 6.76
C GLU A 56 -5.11 12.61 6.98
N MET A 57 -4.35 13.53 6.39
CA MET A 57 -2.91 13.61 6.65
C MET A 57 -2.60 13.87 8.13
N LYS A 58 -3.35 14.76 8.80
CA LYS A 58 -3.21 14.98 10.25
C LYS A 58 -3.52 13.72 11.06
N TRP A 59 -4.47 12.90 10.61
CA TRP A 59 -4.74 11.60 11.22
C TRP A 59 -3.53 10.67 11.10
N PHE A 60 -2.93 10.52 9.91
CA PHE A 60 -1.72 9.72 9.72
C PHE A 60 -0.54 10.20 10.57
N ILE A 61 -0.29 11.52 10.60
CA ILE A 61 0.80 12.13 11.39
C ILE A 61 0.66 11.80 12.88
N LYS A 62 -0.57 11.85 13.39
CA LYS A 62 -0.89 11.56 14.80
C LYS A 62 -0.82 10.07 15.10
N ALA A 63 -1.42 9.22 14.25
CA ALA A 63 -1.40 7.77 14.42
C ALA A 63 0.02 7.20 14.43
N ALA A 64 0.94 7.84 13.69
CA ALA A 64 2.34 7.43 13.60
C ALA A 64 3.24 7.90 14.77
N GLU A 65 2.77 8.77 15.66
CA GLU A 65 3.56 9.28 16.80
C GLU A 65 4.36 8.22 17.57
N PRO A 66 3.78 7.07 17.99
CA PRO A 66 4.52 6.05 18.74
C PRO A 66 5.53 5.27 17.88
N PHE A 67 5.47 5.40 16.54
CA PHE A 67 6.26 4.61 15.60
C PHE A 67 7.32 5.43 14.86
N ARG A 68 7.46 6.73 15.16
CA ARG A 68 8.49 7.58 14.55
C ARG A 68 9.88 6.99 14.77
N GLY A 69 10.63 6.82 13.68
CA GLY A 69 11.94 6.18 13.67
C GLY A 69 11.92 4.66 13.59
N MET A 70 10.75 4.01 13.65
CA MET A 70 10.60 2.59 13.33
C MET A 70 11.04 2.34 11.89
N LYS A 71 11.68 1.19 11.65
CA LYS A 71 12.05 0.74 10.31
C LYS A 71 11.09 -0.34 9.87
N ILE A 72 10.48 -0.16 8.71
CA ILE A 72 9.58 -1.11 8.09
C ILE A 72 10.15 -1.44 6.72
N ASN A 73 10.26 -2.72 6.38
CA ASN A 73 10.69 -3.17 5.07
C ASN A 73 9.54 -3.89 4.39
N VAL A 74 9.18 -3.43 3.19
CA VAL A 74 8.18 -4.06 2.33
C VAL A 74 8.81 -4.47 1.02
N VAL A 75 8.21 -5.44 0.33
CA VAL A 75 8.71 -5.93 -0.95
C VAL A 75 7.57 -6.17 -1.93
N SER A 76 7.86 -5.93 -3.21
CA SER A 76 6.95 -6.23 -4.30
C SER A 76 7.68 -6.60 -5.60
N GLU A 77 6.91 -7.02 -6.60
CA GLU A 77 7.43 -7.27 -7.95
C GLU A 77 7.90 -5.96 -8.62
N THR A 78 8.91 -6.05 -9.48
CA THR A 78 9.38 -4.94 -10.31
C THR A 78 8.46 -4.70 -11.51
N ILE A 79 7.44 -3.87 -11.30
CA ILE A 79 6.54 -3.33 -12.33
C ILE A 79 6.35 -1.83 -12.14
N THR A 80 5.82 -1.14 -13.14
CA THR A 80 5.71 0.34 -13.14
C THR A 80 4.92 0.89 -11.96
N THR A 81 3.86 0.21 -11.51
CA THR A 81 3.03 0.63 -10.37
C THR A 81 3.86 0.59 -9.08
N HIS A 82 4.53 -0.53 -8.82
CA HIS A 82 5.36 -0.70 -7.63
C HIS A 82 6.65 0.14 -7.67
N GLU A 83 7.19 0.43 -8.87
CA GLU A 83 8.29 1.38 -9.00
C GLU A 83 7.89 2.78 -8.52
N TYR A 84 6.65 3.18 -8.81
CA TYR A 84 6.09 4.43 -8.32
C TYR A 84 5.88 4.39 -6.81
N GLU A 85 5.29 3.33 -6.26
CA GLU A 85 5.15 3.15 -4.81
C GLU A 85 6.51 3.24 -4.09
N SER A 86 7.50 2.49 -4.56
CA SER A 86 8.82 2.40 -3.94
C SER A 86 9.57 3.73 -3.98
N LYS A 87 9.53 4.45 -5.11
CA LYS A 87 10.30 5.69 -5.29
C LYS A 87 9.57 6.93 -4.77
N VAL A 88 8.24 6.92 -4.76
CA VAL A 88 7.40 8.09 -4.48
C VAL A 88 6.59 7.91 -3.20
N LEU A 89 5.73 6.90 -3.13
CA LEU A 89 4.81 6.74 -1.99
C LEU A 89 5.54 6.33 -0.71
N ALA A 90 6.55 5.47 -0.77
CA ALA A 90 7.34 5.09 0.41
C ALA A 90 8.07 6.30 1.00
N LYS A 91 8.57 7.19 0.14
CA LYS A 91 9.16 8.46 0.55
C LYS A 91 8.12 9.39 1.15
N ALA A 92 6.95 9.53 0.52
CA ALA A 92 5.87 10.38 1.04
C ALA A 92 5.40 9.91 2.41
N PHE A 93 5.14 8.61 2.55
CA PHE A 93 4.81 7.98 3.82
C PHE A 93 5.85 8.27 4.89
N SER A 94 7.14 8.11 4.56
CA SER A 94 8.22 8.36 5.52
C SER A 94 8.34 9.84 5.93
N GLU A 95 8.21 10.77 4.97
CA GLU A 95 8.24 12.21 5.23
C GLU A 95 7.04 12.68 6.07
N ILE A 96 5.86 12.07 5.89
CA ILE A 96 4.62 12.44 6.60
C ILE A 96 4.55 11.81 7.99
N THR A 97 4.93 10.54 8.12
CA THR A 97 4.73 9.78 9.37
C THR A 97 5.94 9.79 10.28
N GLY A 98 7.14 9.97 9.73
CA GLY A 98 8.41 9.77 10.42
C GLY A 98 8.82 8.31 10.62
N ILE A 99 8.05 7.36 10.09
CA ILE A 99 8.45 5.94 9.98
C ILE A 99 9.42 5.80 8.81
N GLN A 100 10.45 4.97 8.95
CA GLN A 100 11.43 4.72 7.89
C GLN A 100 10.99 3.51 7.07
N LEU A 101 10.31 3.76 5.95
CA LEU A 101 9.85 2.71 5.05
C LEU A 101 10.87 2.45 3.93
N THR A 102 11.36 1.21 3.85
CA THR A 102 12.11 0.70 2.71
C THR A 102 11.17 -0.16 1.87
N HIS A 103 11.08 0.09 0.58
CA HIS A 103 10.29 -0.71 -0.36
C HIS A 103 11.21 -1.31 -1.42
N ASP A 104 11.52 -2.59 -1.26
CA ASP A 104 12.37 -3.35 -2.18
C ASP A 104 11.56 -3.84 -3.39
N LEU A 105 12.22 -3.86 -4.54
CA LEU A 105 11.68 -4.40 -5.78
C LEU A 105 12.48 -5.62 -6.19
N LEU A 106 11.78 -6.74 -6.41
CA LEU A 106 12.36 -8.00 -6.87
C LEU A 106 11.62 -8.51 -8.11
N GLN A 107 12.13 -9.53 -8.79
CA GLN A 107 11.32 -10.25 -9.78
C GLN A 107 10.25 -11.09 -9.06
N GLU A 108 9.10 -11.34 -9.70
CA GLU A 108 7.96 -12.05 -9.10
C GLU A 108 8.38 -13.38 -8.46
N GLY A 109 9.16 -14.18 -9.18
CA GLY A 109 9.67 -15.47 -8.69
C GLY A 109 10.49 -15.33 -7.39
N ASP A 110 11.29 -14.27 -7.27
CA ASP A 110 12.09 -14.02 -6.07
C ASP A 110 11.22 -13.55 -4.90
N VAL A 111 10.14 -12.80 -5.16
CA VAL A 111 9.15 -12.43 -4.13
C VAL A 111 8.51 -13.70 -3.55
N VAL A 112 8.06 -14.61 -4.42
CA VAL A 112 7.43 -15.87 -4.00
C VAL A 112 8.41 -16.75 -3.23
N GLU A 113 9.65 -16.89 -3.70
CA GLU A 113 10.69 -17.68 -3.02
C GLU A 113 11.00 -17.13 -1.61
N LYS A 114 11.17 -15.80 -1.49
CA LYS A 114 11.42 -15.18 -0.19
C LYS A 114 10.24 -15.28 0.76
N LEU A 115 9.01 -15.11 0.26
CA LEU A 115 7.79 -15.29 1.05
C LEU A 115 7.73 -16.71 1.63
N GLN A 116 7.95 -17.72 0.79
CA GLN A 116 8.00 -19.11 1.23
C GLN A 116 9.11 -19.36 2.26
N THR A 117 10.28 -18.73 2.06
CA THR A 117 11.41 -18.82 3.00
C THR A 117 11.05 -18.22 4.36
N GLN A 118 10.41 -17.04 4.41
CA GLN A 118 9.93 -16.43 5.65
C GLN A 118 8.92 -17.34 6.35
N MET A 119 7.94 -17.86 5.60
CA MET A 119 6.90 -18.76 6.14
C MET A 119 7.45 -20.07 6.72
N GLN A 120 8.51 -20.63 6.12
CA GLN A 120 9.11 -21.89 6.55
C GLN A 120 10.13 -21.73 7.67
N SER A 121 10.87 -20.61 7.68
CA SER A 121 11.95 -20.38 8.64
C SER A 121 11.49 -19.69 9.92
N ASP A 122 10.28 -19.13 9.95
CA ASP A 122 9.75 -18.29 11.02
C ASP A 122 10.65 -17.08 11.34
N LYS A 123 11.47 -16.66 10.38
CA LYS A 123 12.30 -15.46 10.47
C LYS A 123 11.66 -14.35 9.65
N ASN A 124 11.55 -13.18 10.27
CA ASN A 124 11.12 -11.99 9.57
C ASN A 124 12.20 -11.54 8.58
N ILE A 125 11.84 -11.51 7.30
CA ILE A 125 12.61 -11.00 6.16
C ILE A 125 12.03 -9.65 5.74
N TYR A 126 10.70 -9.57 5.59
CA TYR A 126 9.95 -8.35 5.32
C TYR A 126 8.68 -8.27 6.18
N ASP A 127 8.36 -7.05 6.59
CA ASP A 127 7.23 -6.69 7.43
C ASP A 127 5.92 -6.59 6.62
N GLY A 128 6.01 -6.34 5.32
CA GLY A 128 4.87 -6.26 4.41
C GLY A 128 5.20 -6.77 3.01
N TRP A 129 4.19 -7.29 2.33
CA TRP A 129 4.32 -7.97 1.04
C TRP A 129 3.23 -7.49 0.09
N VAL A 130 3.63 -7.13 -1.13
CA VAL A 130 2.70 -7.03 -2.26
C VAL A 130 2.94 -8.26 -3.13
N ASN A 131 1.96 -9.16 -3.12
CA ASN A 131 2.00 -10.42 -3.85
C ASN A 131 0.61 -10.72 -4.45
N ASP A 132 0.57 -11.64 -5.40
CA ASP A 132 -0.63 -11.93 -6.17
C ASP A 132 -1.78 -12.47 -5.31
N SER A 133 -3.01 -12.13 -5.72
CA SER A 133 -4.24 -12.56 -5.03
C SER A 133 -4.50 -14.07 -5.12
N ASP A 134 -3.84 -14.78 -6.04
CA ASP A 134 -3.93 -16.24 -6.15
C ASP A 134 -3.29 -16.97 -4.94
N LEU A 135 -2.42 -16.29 -4.19
CA LEU A 135 -1.91 -16.75 -2.90
C LEU A 135 -2.92 -16.68 -1.75
N ILE A 136 -4.15 -16.17 -1.94
CA ILE A 136 -5.16 -16.10 -0.87
C ILE A 136 -5.39 -17.46 -0.20
N GLY A 137 -5.36 -18.54 -0.99
CA GLY A 137 -5.50 -19.90 -0.49
C GLY A 137 -4.31 -20.38 0.35
N THR A 138 -3.13 -19.79 0.15
CA THR A 138 -1.92 -20.02 0.97
C THR A 138 -2.03 -19.22 2.27
N HIS A 139 -2.31 -17.93 2.19
CA HIS A 139 -2.39 -17.05 3.36
C HIS A 139 -3.41 -17.56 4.39
N PHE A 140 -4.60 -17.93 3.93
CA PHE A 140 -5.66 -18.49 4.77
C PHE A 140 -5.29 -19.83 5.45
N ARG A 141 -4.64 -20.75 4.72
CA ARG A 141 -4.47 -22.14 5.21
C ARG A 141 -3.29 -22.34 6.14
N TYR A 142 -2.22 -21.57 5.97
CA TYR A 142 -0.95 -21.86 6.64
C TYR A 142 -0.77 -21.13 7.97
N GLY A 143 -1.63 -20.15 8.29
CA GLY A 143 -1.57 -19.42 9.57
C GLY A 143 -0.26 -18.64 9.76
N LYS A 144 0.38 -18.22 8.67
CA LYS A 144 1.64 -17.45 8.66
C LYS A 144 1.45 -15.96 8.34
N VAL A 145 0.21 -15.56 8.04
CA VAL A 145 -0.16 -14.19 7.69
C VAL A 145 -1.30 -13.75 8.61
N GLU A 146 -1.16 -12.55 9.16
CA GLU A 146 -2.20 -11.92 9.95
C GLU A 146 -3.36 -11.51 9.05
N SER A 147 -4.60 -11.79 9.45
CA SER A 147 -5.76 -11.30 8.71
C SER A 147 -5.88 -9.79 8.90
N ILE A 148 -6.08 -9.05 7.82
CA ILE A 148 -6.38 -7.61 7.86
C ILE A 148 -7.68 -7.35 8.64
N THR A 149 -8.68 -8.23 8.49
CA THR A 149 -9.92 -8.16 9.25
C THR A 149 -9.70 -8.29 10.76
N ASP A 150 -8.90 -9.27 11.19
CA ASP A 150 -8.62 -9.46 12.62
C ASP A 150 -7.72 -8.35 13.16
N LEU A 151 -6.72 -7.91 12.38
CA LEU A 151 -5.84 -6.81 12.74
C LEU A 151 -6.65 -5.52 12.99
N MET A 152 -7.53 -5.14 12.05
CA MET A 152 -8.39 -3.96 12.18
C MET A 152 -9.37 -4.05 13.37
N ALA A 153 -9.84 -5.26 13.70
CA ALA A 153 -10.74 -5.48 14.83
C ALA A 153 -10.02 -5.41 16.19
N ASN A 154 -8.73 -5.74 16.22
CA ASN A 154 -7.95 -5.94 17.44
C ASN A 154 -6.77 -4.95 17.54
N GLU A 155 -5.54 -5.43 17.31
CA GLU A 155 -4.29 -4.71 17.60
C GLU A 155 -4.09 -3.47 16.72
N GLY A 156 -4.63 -3.50 15.51
CA GLY A 156 -4.60 -2.40 14.55
C GLY A 156 -5.79 -1.44 14.66
N LYS A 157 -6.72 -1.64 15.60
CA LYS A 157 -7.96 -0.85 15.68
C LYS A 157 -7.72 0.65 15.80
N ASP A 158 -6.81 1.06 16.68
CA ASP A 158 -6.48 2.48 16.90
C ASP A 158 -5.65 3.07 15.74
N TYR A 159 -5.15 2.20 14.85
CA TYR A 159 -4.34 2.53 13.67
C TYR A 159 -5.06 2.24 12.35
N THR A 160 -6.36 1.94 12.41
CA THR A 160 -7.20 1.75 11.23
C THR A 160 -7.79 3.10 10.85
N SER A 161 -7.52 3.54 9.61
CA SER A 161 -8.00 4.85 9.16
C SER A 161 -9.53 4.93 9.25
N PRO A 162 -10.10 5.99 9.85
CA PRO A 162 -11.54 6.19 9.87
C PRO A 162 -12.12 6.48 8.48
N THR A 163 -11.28 6.77 7.49
CA THR A 163 -11.66 6.99 6.08
C THR A 163 -11.51 5.73 5.22
N LEU A 164 -10.96 4.63 5.75
CA LEU A 164 -10.82 3.37 5.01
C LEU A 164 -12.19 2.71 4.85
N ASP A 165 -12.70 2.65 3.61
CA ASP A 165 -13.85 1.82 3.25
C ASP A 165 -13.38 0.61 2.43
N LEU A 166 -13.49 -0.59 3.00
CA LEU A 166 -13.13 -1.82 2.31
C LEU A 166 -13.98 -2.09 1.05
N LYS A 167 -15.15 -1.44 0.94
CA LYS A 167 -16.03 -1.57 -0.23
C LYS A 167 -15.53 -0.76 -1.44
N ASP A 168 -14.62 0.19 -1.23
CA ASP A 168 -14.05 0.98 -2.33
C ASP A 168 -13.03 0.19 -3.15
N PHE A 169 -12.52 -0.94 -2.61
CA PHE A 169 -11.60 -1.80 -3.33
C PHE A 169 -12.31 -2.64 -4.39
N ILE A 170 -11.92 -2.40 -5.64
CA ILE A 170 -12.35 -3.25 -6.75
C ILE A 170 -11.68 -4.63 -6.59
N GLY A 171 -12.49 -5.68 -6.52
CA GLY A 171 -12.00 -7.05 -6.43
C GLY A 171 -11.63 -7.50 -5.00
N ILE A 172 -12.11 -6.84 -3.95
CA ILE A 172 -11.88 -7.27 -2.54
C ILE A 172 -12.26 -8.74 -2.28
N SER A 173 -13.20 -9.29 -3.04
CA SER A 173 -13.57 -10.71 -2.96
C SER A 173 -12.45 -11.67 -3.36
N PHE A 174 -11.50 -11.26 -4.20
CA PHE A 174 -10.35 -12.08 -4.59
C PHE A 174 -9.34 -12.25 -3.45
N THR A 175 -9.33 -11.31 -2.50
CA THR A 175 -8.45 -11.32 -1.33
C THR A 175 -9.18 -11.63 -0.03
N THR A 176 -10.46 -12.05 -0.14
CA THR A 176 -11.30 -12.52 0.96
C THR A 176 -11.33 -14.04 0.95
N ALA A 177 -10.93 -14.66 2.05
CA ALA A 177 -10.86 -16.11 2.19
C ALA A 177 -12.25 -16.74 2.52
N PRO A 178 -12.40 -18.08 2.42
CA PRO A 178 -13.68 -18.76 2.71
C PRO A 178 -14.22 -18.59 4.13
N ASP A 179 -13.40 -18.16 5.08
CA ASP A 179 -13.82 -17.80 6.44
C ASP A 179 -14.44 -16.38 6.53
N GLY A 180 -14.52 -15.67 5.41
CA GLY A 180 -15.09 -14.34 5.30
C GLY A 180 -14.11 -13.22 5.66
N LYS A 181 -12.83 -13.52 5.87
CA LYS A 181 -11.82 -12.54 6.28
C LYS A 181 -10.97 -12.05 5.10
N VAL A 182 -10.59 -10.78 5.16
CA VAL A 182 -9.67 -10.16 4.22
C VAL A 182 -8.24 -10.42 4.69
N TYR A 183 -7.38 -10.86 3.77
CA TYR A 183 -5.95 -11.12 4.02
C TYR A 183 -5.01 -10.24 3.22
N GLN A 184 -5.48 -9.64 2.12
CA GLN A 184 -4.72 -8.70 1.30
C GLN A 184 -5.62 -7.52 0.93
N LEU A 185 -5.05 -6.33 0.84
CA LEU A 185 -5.74 -5.18 0.24
C LEU A 185 -5.44 -5.17 -1.26
N PRO A 186 -6.46 -5.11 -2.14
CA PRO A 186 -6.23 -4.97 -3.57
C PRO A 186 -5.47 -3.69 -3.88
N ASP A 187 -4.29 -3.83 -4.47
CA ASP A 187 -3.38 -2.72 -4.74
C ASP A 187 -3.38 -2.35 -6.24
N GLN A 188 -3.45 -3.37 -7.09
CA GLN A 188 -3.50 -3.22 -8.54
C GLN A 188 -4.32 -4.34 -9.20
N GLN A 189 -4.70 -4.15 -10.46
CA GLN A 189 -5.45 -5.13 -11.25
C GLN A 189 -4.83 -5.37 -12.62
N PHE A 190 -4.71 -6.65 -12.99
CA PHE A 190 -4.35 -7.07 -14.34
C PHE A 190 -5.61 -7.31 -15.17
N ALA A 191 -5.95 -6.34 -16.02
CA ALA A 191 -7.00 -6.53 -17.01
C ALA A 191 -6.50 -7.48 -18.11
N ASN A 192 -7.07 -8.69 -18.15
CA ASN A 192 -6.85 -9.60 -19.28
C ASN A 192 -7.57 -9.07 -20.51
N LEU A 193 -6.79 -8.52 -21.43
CA LEU A 193 -7.27 -7.96 -22.68
C LEU A 193 -6.94 -8.89 -23.84
N TYR A 194 -7.92 -9.16 -24.69
CA TYR A 194 -7.68 -9.81 -25.96
C TYR A 194 -7.32 -8.77 -27.03
N TRP A 195 -6.08 -8.81 -27.50
CA TRP A 195 -5.58 -7.92 -28.56
C TRP A 195 -5.55 -8.68 -29.88
N PHE A 196 -6.13 -8.07 -30.92
CA PHE A 196 -6.16 -8.67 -32.25
C PHE A 196 -5.92 -7.64 -33.35
N ARG A 197 -5.53 -8.12 -34.53
CA ARG A 197 -5.28 -7.31 -35.72
C ARG A 197 -6.60 -6.96 -36.41
N ALA A 198 -7.23 -5.86 -36.00
CA ALA A 198 -8.51 -5.43 -36.56
C ALA A 198 -8.51 -5.37 -38.10
N ASP A 199 -7.43 -4.88 -38.70
CA ASP A 199 -7.26 -4.82 -40.15
C ASP A 199 -7.28 -6.21 -40.82
N TRP A 200 -6.81 -7.27 -40.15
CA TRP A 200 -6.90 -8.62 -40.69
C TRP A 200 -8.34 -9.13 -40.72
N PHE A 201 -9.11 -8.82 -39.69
CA PHE A 201 -10.53 -9.18 -39.62
C PHE A 201 -11.41 -8.32 -40.52
N GLU A 202 -10.89 -7.22 -41.07
CA GLU A 202 -11.60 -6.37 -42.04
C GLU A 202 -11.24 -6.70 -43.50
N ARG A 203 -10.05 -7.27 -43.74
CA ARG A 203 -9.51 -7.55 -45.08
C ARG A 203 -10.36 -8.52 -45.91
N PRO A 204 -10.88 -8.10 -47.08
CA PRO A 204 -11.72 -8.94 -47.93
C PRO A 204 -11.05 -10.23 -48.41
N ASP A 205 -9.75 -10.17 -48.73
CA ASP A 205 -8.99 -11.33 -49.21
C ASP A 205 -8.84 -12.40 -48.13
N LEU A 206 -8.61 -11.98 -46.88
CA LEU A 206 -8.54 -12.89 -45.73
C LEU A 206 -9.90 -13.50 -45.41
N LYS A 207 -10.97 -12.69 -45.43
CA LYS A 207 -12.35 -13.19 -45.25
C LYS A 207 -12.71 -14.26 -46.28
N ALA A 208 -12.39 -14.03 -47.56
CA ALA A 208 -12.68 -14.97 -48.64
C ALA A 208 -11.92 -16.29 -48.46
N ARG A 209 -10.59 -16.21 -48.26
CA ARG A 209 -9.73 -17.40 -48.07
C ARG A 209 -10.11 -18.20 -46.83
N PHE A 210 -10.50 -17.52 -45.75
CA PHE A 210 -10.93 -18.17 -44.52
C PHE A 210 -12.25 -18.92 -44.73
N LYS A 211 -13.25 -18.29 -45.38
CA LYS A 211 -14.54 -18.91 -45.67
C LYS A 211 -14.42 -20.11 -46.62
N GLU A 212 -13.56 -20.00 -47.62
CA GLU A 212 -13.24 -21.12 -48.52
C GLU A 212 -12.63 -22.31 -47.77
N LYS A 213 -11.71 -22.04 -46.83
CA LYS A 213 -11.00 -23.09 -46.10
C LYS A 213 -11.83 -23.74 -44.99
N TYR A 214 -12.60 -22.95 -44.25
CA TYR A 214 -13.23 -23.40 -43.00
C TYR A 214 -14.76 -23.47 -43.06
N GLY A 215 -15.39 -22.96 -44.13
CA GLY A 215 -16.83 -23.06 -44.34
C GLY A 215 -17.68 -22.06 -43.53
N TYR A 216 -17.07 -21.13 -42.80
CA TYR A 216 -17.75 -20.06 -42.07
C TYR A 216 -16.99 -18.72 -42.16
N GLU A 217 -17.63 -17.63 -41.77
CA GLU A 217 -17.05 -16.29 -41.93
C GLU A 217 -15.95 -15.99 -40.89
N LEU A 218 -14.89 -15.33 -41.33
CA LEU A 218 -13.87 -14.82 -40.42
C LEU A 218 -14.46 -13.72 -39.53
N GLY A 219 -14.50 -13.95 -38.22
CA GLY A 219 -14.99 -13.02 -37.22
C GLY A 219 -14.09 -12.98 -35.99
N VAL A 220 -14.12 -11.87 -35.26
CA VAL A 220 -13.33 -11.71 -34.03
C VAL A 220 -13.87 -12.67 -32.97
N PRO A 221 -13.03 -13.51 -32.34
CA PRO A 221 -13.46 -14.37 -31.25
C PRO A 221 -14.03 -13.57 -30.09
N VAL A 222 -15.26 -13.90 -29.68
CA VAL A 222 -15.95 -13.25 -28.55
C VAL A 222 -15.92 -14.11 -27.27
N ASN A 223 -15.39 -15.33 -27.37
CA ASN A 223 -15.22 -16.25 -26.25
C ASN A 223 -14.07 -17.24 -26.54
N TRP A 224 -13.65 -17.99 -25.53
CA TRP A 224 -12.56 -18.97 -25.63
C TRP A 224 -12.80 -20.09 -26.64
N SER A 225 -14.06 -20.43 -26.94
CA SER A 225 -14.38 -21.46 -27.93
C SER A 225 -14.14 -21.00 -29.36
N GLY A 226 -13.98 -19.69 -29.59
CA GLY A 226 -13.70 -19.10 -30.90
C GLY A 226 -12.23 -18.81 -31.17
N LEU A 227 -11.33 -19.01 -30.18
CA LEU A 227 -9.87 -18.93 -30.35
C LEU A 227 -9.32 -20.25 -30.91
#